data_AF-A0A1G1VFP2-F1
#
_entry.id   AF-A0A1G1VFP2-F1
#
_cell.length_a   1.000
_cell.length_b   1.000
_cell.length_c   1.000
_cell.angle_alpha   90.00
_cell.angle_beta   90.00
_cell.angle_gamma   90.00
#
_symmetry.space_group_name_H-M   'P 1'
#
loop_
_entity.id
_entity.type
_entity.pdbx_description
1 polymer ?
#
loop_
_entity_poly.entity_id
_entity_poly.type
_entity_poly.pdbx_seq_one_letter_code
_entity_poly.pdbx_strand_id
1 'polypeptide(L)'
;MKFQISDDYFIGFVEGEGSFLVSIVPSRGTSRTKSGWQVIYFFKVSQNPSGKIVLEQLKERLGCGYIKRNGSRRDLTDKSLAYIVRDISSLKDKVIPFFDERLVIKRRNFEKFKRVIELVVTRQHLTPDGMREVLDIAYSMNTRKRKISKKEILKVY
;
A
#
# COMPACT_ATOMS: atom_id res chain seq x y z
N MET A 1 0.03 -31.73 -10.89
CA MET A 1 -0.69 -31.32 -9.66
C MET A 1 -0.74 -29.79 -9.61
N LYS A 2 -1.93 -29.17 -9.56
CA LYS A 2 -2.03 -27.75 -9.21
C LYS A 2 -1.93 -27.66 -7.68
N PHE A 3 -0.80 -27.16 -7.19
CA PHE A 3 -0.63 -26.86 -5.77
C PHE A 3 -1.45 -25.61 -5.45
N GLN A 4 -2.35 -25.69 -4.47
CA GLN A 4 -3.18 -24.56 -4.04
C GLN A 4 -2.77 -24.16 -2.62
N ILE A 5 -2.26 -22.94 -2.48
CA ILE A 5 -1.93 -22.34 -1.18
C ILE A 5 -3.22 -21.92 -0.47
N SER A 6 -3.31 -22.20 0.82
CA SER A 6 -4.45 -21.80 1.65
C SER A 6 -4.44 -20.29 1.96
N ASP A 7 -5.62 -19.74 2.26
CA ASP A 7 -5.70 -18.33 2.63
C ASP A 7 -4.94 -18.03 3.93
N ASP A 8 -4.91 -18.95 4.89
CA ASP A 8 -4.19 -18.78 6.16
C ASP A 8 -2.67 -18.70 5.94
N TYR A 9 -2.15 -19.47 4.97
CA TYR A 9 -0.76 -19.31 4.55
C TYR A 9 -0.53 -17.92 3.96
N PHE A 10 -1.43 -17.41 3.10
CA PHE A 10 -1.29 -16.06 2.55
C PHE A 10 -1.35 -14.97 3.61
N ILE A 11 -2.20 -15.12 4.62
CA ILE A 11 -2.25 -14.21 5.78
C ILE A 11 -0.91 -14.23 6.50
N GLY A 12 -0.42 -15.41 6.91
CA GLY A 12 0.86 -15.54 7.61
C GLY A 12 2.04 -15.02 6.78
N PHE A 13 2.01 -15.27 5.48
CA PHE A 13 2.99 -14.75 4.53
C PHE A 13 2.97 -13.21 4.47
N VAL A 14 1.78 -12.60 4.46
CA VAL A 14 1.61 -11.14 4.50
C VAL A 14 1.98 -10.57 5.86
N GLU A 15 1.81 -11.31 6.96
CA GLU A 15 2.30 -10.91 8.28
C GLU A 15 3.82 -10.83 8.38
N GLY A 16 4.53 -11.69 7.64
CA GLY A 16 5.99 -11.60 7.51
C GLY A 16 6.40 -10.50 6.52
N GLU A 17 6.02 -10.68 5.26
CA GLU A 17 6.62 -10.00 4.09
C GLU A 17 5.78 -8.84 3.54
N GLY A 18 4.55 -8.69 4.03
CA GLY A 18 3.60 -7.70 3.52
C GLY A 18 3.82 -6.28 4.06
N SER A 19 3.36 -5.31 3.28
CA SER A 19 3.44 -3.90 3.61
C SER A 19 2.19 -3.17 3.09
N PHE A 20 1.49 -2.53 4.03
CA PHE A 20 0.44 -1.55 3.74
C PHE A 20 1.04 -0.17 3.87
N LEU A 21 1.15 0.56 2.76
CA LEU A 21 1.87 1.82 2.71
C LEU A 21 0.93 2.98 2.43
N VAL A 22 1.11 4.06 3.19
CA VAL A 22 0.56 5.39 2.91
C VAL A 22 1.70 6.42 2.96
N SER A 23 1.76 7.28 1.95
CA SER A 23 2.71 8.39 1.87
C SER A 23 2.09 9.59 1.17
N ILE A 24 2.61 10.78 1.43
CA ILE A 24 2.27 12.00 0.70
C ILE A 24 3.52 12.42 -0.07
N VAL A 25 3.35 12.74 -1.35
CA VAL A 25 4.44 13.19 -2.21
C VAL A 25 4.03 14.44 -2.98
N PRO A 26 4.99 15.30 -3.38
CA PRO A 26 4.70 16.39 -4.29
C PRO A 26 4.13 15.83 -5.60
N SER A 27 3.01 16.38 -6.02
CA SER A 27 2.42 16.12 -7.32
C SER A 27 3.23 16.90 -8.37
N ARG A 28 3.87 16.18 -9.30
CA ARG A 28 4.75 16.75 -10.34
C ARG A 28 4.33 16.28 -11.73
N GLY A 29 4.78 17.01 -12.75
CA GLY A 29 4.53 16.67 -14.16
C GLY A 29 3.04 16.73 -14.52
N THR A 30 2.59 15.79 -15.34
CA THR A 30 1.22 15.71 -15.86
C THR A 30 0.17 15.28 -14.83
N SER A 31 0.59 14.83 -13.64
CA SER A 31 -0.30 14.38 -12.56
C SER A 31 -0.63 15.48 -11.55
N ARG A 32 -0.54 16.76 -11.96
CA ARG A 32 -0.75 17.93 -11.09
C ARG A 32 -2.13 17.94 -10.43
N THR A 33 -2.15 17.76 -9.12
CA THR A 33 -3.35 17.96 -8.30
C THR A 33 -3.51 19.45 -8.00
N LYS A 34 -4.75 19.89 -7.71
CA LYS A 34 -5.02 21.30 -7.32
C LYS A 34 -4.19 21.73 -6.11
N SER A 35 -4.01 20.83 -5.15
CA SER A 35 -3.21 21.07 -3.95
C SER A 35 -1.71 20.92 -4.17
N GLY A 36 -1.24 20.43 -5.32
CA GLY A 36 0.18 20.12 -5.53
C GLY A 36 0.70 18.94 -4.71
N TRP A 37 -0.18 18.22 -4.00
CA TRP A 37 0.13 17.04 -3.21
C TRP A 37 -0.64 15.81 -3.68
N GLN A 38 -0.01 14.64 -3.61
CA GLN A 38 -0.62 13.37 -3.96
C GLN A 38 -0.52 12.40 -2.79
N VAL A 39 -1.67 11.81 -2.42
CA VAL A 39 -1.72 10.67 -1.50
C VAL A 39 -1.35 9.41 -2.29
N ILE A 40 -0.30 8.74 -1.85
CA ILE A 40 0.19 7.47 -2.38
C ILE A 40 -0.19 6.38 -1.41
N TYR A 41 -0.89 5.38 -1.91
CA TYR A 41 -1.26 4.18 -1.19
C TYR A 41 -0.95 2.95 -2.04
N PHE A 42 -0.50 1.87 -1.41
CA PHE A 42 -0.43 0.56 -2.04
C PHE A 42 -0.28 -0.55 -1.01
N PHE A 43 -0.73 -1.73 -1.39
CA PHE A 43 -0.35 -3.00 -0.77
C PHE A 43 0.82 -3.60 -1.55
N LYS A 44 1.84 -4.08 -0.84
CA LYS A 44 3.02 -4.71 -1.43
C LYS A 44 3.44 -5.92 -0.61
N VAL A 45 3.84 -7.00 -1.28
CA VAL A 45 4.56 -8.13 -0.69
C VAL A 45 5.79 -8.40 -1.53
N SER A 46 6.95 -8.53 -0.87
CA SER A 46 8.21 -8.88 -1.54
C SER A 46 8.55 -10.35 -1.28
N GLN A 47 9.28 -10.99 -2.20
CA GLN A 47 9.83 -12.32 -2.00
C GLN A 47 11.05 -12.54 -2.89
N ASN A 48 11.97 -13.40 -2.45
CA ASN A 48 13.05 -13.89 -3.30
C ASN A 48 12.50 -14.60 -4.59
N PRO A 49 13.32 -14.75 -5.63
CA PRO A 49 12.88 -15.42 -6.86
C PRO A 49 12.43 -16.87 -6.70
N SER A 50 13.01 -17.64 -5.77
CA SER A 50 12.61 -19.03 -5.54
C SER A 50 11.19 -19.15 -4.99
N GLY A 51 10.72 -18.15 -4.25
CA GLY A 51 9.34 -18.05 -3.76
C GLY A 51 8.36 -17.35 -4.72
N LYS A 52 8.72 -17.13 -6.00
CA LYS A 52 7.85 -16.46 -6.99
C LYS A 52 6.45 -17.07 -7.08
N ILE A 53 6.36 -18.39 -6.96
CA ILE A 53 5.08 -19.11 -7.05
C ILE A 53 4.07 -18.63 -6.00
N VAL A 54 4.52 -18.26 -4.80
CA VAL A 54 3.65 -17.73 -3.73
C VAL A 54 3.07 -16.38 -4.13
N LEU A 55 3.88 -15.50 -4.75
CA LEU A 55 3.41 -14.21 -5.25
C LEU A 55 2.39 -14.38 -6.37
N GLU A 56 2.62 -15.32 -7.29
CA GLU A 56 1.72 -15.60 -8.40
C GLU A 56 0.37 -16.15 -7.93
N GLN A 57 0.38 -17.09 -6.99
CA GLN A 57 -0.87 -17.61 -6.42
C GLN A 57 -1.60 -16.58 -5.56
N LEU A 58 -0.89 -15.72 -4.82
CA LEU A 58 -1.54 -14.61 -4.10
C LEU A 58 -2.20 -13.62 -5.07
N LYS A 59 -1.53 -13.30 -6.18
CA LYS A 59 -2.09 -12.46 -7.25
C LYS A 59 -3.33 -13.09 -7.88
N GLU A 60 -3.29 -14.40 -8.14
CA GLU A 60 -4.44 -15.16 -8.64
C GLU A 60 -5.59 -15.16 -7.63
N ARG A 61 -5.29 -15.45 -6.36
CA ARG A 61 -6.26 -15.50 -5.25
C ARG A 61 -6.97 -14.17 -5.03
N LEU A 62 -6.25 -13.06 -5.15
CA LEU A 62 -6.81 -11.70 -5.04
C LEU A 62 -7.35 -11.18 -6.36
N GLY A 63 -7.07 -11.85 -7.49
CA GLY A 63 -7.51 -11.45 -8.83
C GLY A 63 -7.17 -10.01 -9.23
N CYS A 64 -6.07 -9.45 -8.73
CA CYS A 64 -5.67 -8.06 -8.99
C CYS A 64 -4.19 -7.80 -8.81
N GLY A 65 -3.74 -6.59 -9.18
CA GLY A 65 -2.35 -6.16 -9.05
C GLY A 65 -1.41 -6.79 -10.07
N TYR A 66 -0.11 -6.55 -9.86
CA TYR A 66 0.94 -6.99 -10.76
C TYR A 66 2.21 -7.37 -9.99
N ILE A 67 3.05 -8.20 -10.61
CA ILE A 67 4.36 -8.60 -10.07
C ILE A 67 5.45 -7.93 -10.89
N LYS A 68 6.47 -7.38 -10.23
CA LYS A 68 7.66 -6.84 -10.88
C LYS A 68 8.91 -7.15 -10.06
N ARG A 69 10.10 -6.92 -10.63
CA ARG A 69 11.33 -6.90 -9.83
C ARG A 69 11.25 -5.79 -8.78
N ASN A 70 11.70 -6.11 -7.57
CA ASN A 70 11.86 -5.18 -6.48
C ASN A 70 13.11 -4.30 -6.74
N GLY A 71 13.27 -3.23 -5.96
CA GLY A 71 14.44 -2.35 -6.07
C GLY A 71 14.34 -1.24 -7.13
N SER A 72 15.38 -0.40 -7.14
CA SER A 72 15.60 0.67 -8.13
C SER A 72 16.33 0.09 -9.34
N ARG A 73 16.13 0.61 -10.55
CA ARG A 73 16.96 0.26 -11.72
C ARG A 73 18.48 0.40 -11.48
N ARG A 74 18.86 1.14 -10.44
CA ARG A 74 20.24 1.42 -10.04
C ARG A 74 20.83 0.43 -9.04
N ASP A 75 19.99 -0.39 -8.39
CA ASP A 75 20.45 -1.45 -7.50
C ASP A 75 20.19 -2.80 -8.17
N LEU A 76 21.23 -3.32 -8.82
CA LEU A 76 21.16 -4.59 -9.55
C LEU A 76 21.37 -5.81 -8.63
N THR A 77 21.66 -5.58 -7.35
CA THR A 77 21.94 -6.64 -6.37
C THR A 77 20.67 -7.21 -5.77
N ASP A 78 19.62 -6.39 -5.62
CA ASP A 78 18.30 -6.86 -5.19
C ASP A 78 17.60 -7.63 -6.33
N LYS A 79 17.63 -8.96 -6.23
CA LYS A 79 16.95 -9.86 -7.17
C LYS A 79 15.51 -10.17 -6.75
N SER A 80 15.02 -9.66 -5.62
CA SER A 80 13.68 -9.99 -5.13
C SER A 80 12.59 -9.50 -6.08
N LEU A 81 11.43 -10.13 -6.01
CA LEU A 81 10.20 -9.77 -6.72
C LEU A 81 9.26 -9.09 -5.74
N ALA A 82 8.34 -8.28 -6.27
CA ALA A 82 7.30 -7.61 -5.50
C ALA A 82 5.95 -7.76 -6.21
N TYR A 83 4.98 -8.30 -5.50
CA TYR A 83 3.56 -8.19 -5.83
C TYR A 83 3.01 -6.87 -5.29
N ILE A 84 2.31 -6.10 -6.12
CA ILE A 84 1.83 -4.76 -5.79
C ILE A 84 0.38 -4.57 -6.26
N VAL A 85 -0.45 -4.01 -5.40
CA VAL A 85 -1.80 -3.51 -5.70
C VAL A 85 -1.85 -2.03 -5.36
N ARG A 86 -2.24 -1.19 -6.33
CA ARG A 86 -2.19 0.29 -6.19
C ARG A 86 -3.42 1.02 -6.71
N ASP A 87 -4.27 0.36 -7.50
CA ASP A 87 -5.52 0.96 -7.96
C ASP A 87 -6.57 0.92 -6.84
N ILE A 88 -7.36 1.98 -6.75
CA ILE A 88 -8.29 2.17 -5.64
C ILE A 88 -9.40 1.10 -5.61
N SER A 89 -9.87 0.65 -6.78
CA SER A 89 -10.88 -0.40 -6.93
C SER A 89 -10.42 -1.73 -6.33
N SER A 90 -9.25 -2.23 -6.73
CA SER A 90 -8.76 -3.52 -6.23
C SER A 90 -8.42 -3.46 -4.74
N LEU A 91 -7.93 -2.33 -4.25
CA LEU A 91 -7.66 -2.15 -2.82
C LEU A 91 -8.95 -2.21 -2.00
N LYS A 92 -9.98 -1.48 -2.43
CA LYS A 92 -11.30 -1.42 -1.78
C LYS A 92 -12.04 -2.75 -1.88
N ASP A 93 -12.14 -3.33 -3.06
CA ASP A 93 -13.09 -4.40 -3.34
C ASP A 93 -12.49 -5.81 -3.19
N LYS A 94 -11.14 -5.92 -3.09
CA LYS A 94 -10.46 -7.23 -3.04
C LYS A 94 -9.46 -7.35 -1.91
N VAL A 95 -8.52 -6.42 -1.80
CA VAL A 95 -7.44 -6.49 -0.78
C VAL A 95 -8.00 -6.28 0.62
N ILE A 96 -8.74 -5.20 0.86
CA ILE A 96 -9.31 -4.91 2.18
C ILE A 96 -10.21 -6.06 2.65
N PRO A 97 -11.22 -6.54 1.87
CA PRO A 97 -12.06 -7.64 2.29
C PRO A 97 -11.31 -8.94 2.58
N PHE A 98 -10.22 -9.23 1.85
CA PHE A 98 -9.46 -10.46 2.07
C PHE A 98 -8.71 -10.48 3.40
N PHE A 99 -8.22 -9.32 3.88
CA PHE A 99 -7.42 -9.21 5.10
C PHE A 99 -8.21 -8.69 6.31
N ASP A 100 -9.45 -8.25 6.13
CA ASP A 100 -10.26 -7.69 7.20
C ASP A 100 -10.40 -8.68 8.36
N GLU A 101 -10.13 -8.21 9.58
CA GLU A 101 -10.16 -8.99 10.83
C GLU A 101 -9.21 -10.21 10.92
N ARG A 102 -8.44 -10.50 9.87
CA ARG A 102 -7.60 -11.71 9.77
C ARG A 102 -6.13 -11.48 10.11
N LEU A 103 -5.70 -10.21 10.21
CA LEU A 103 -4.34 -9.84 10.60
C LEU A 103 -4.20 -9.73 12.13
N VAL A 104 -3.03 -10.09 12.63
CA VAL A 104 -2.55 -10.02 14.02
C VAL A 104 -1.43 -8.98 14.15
N ILE A 105 -0.26 -9.18 13.51
CA ILE A 105 0.93 -8.32 13.71
C ILE A 105 0.75 -7.00 12.97
N LYS A 106 0.26 -7.04 11.73
CA LYS A 106 0.05 -5.85 10.89
C LYS A 106 -1.32 -5.21 11.05
N ARG A 107 -2.21 -5.73 11.91
CA ARG A 107 -3.58 -5.22 12.12
C ARG A 107 -3.65 -3.71 12.24
N ARG A 108 -2.87 -3.11 13.14
CA ARG A 108 -2.89 -1.64 13.35
C ARG A 108 -2.51 -0.84 12.11
N ASN A 109 -1.56 -1.32 11.30
CA ASN A 109 -1.17 -0.64 10.07
C ASN A 109 -2.20 -0.88 8.96
N PHE A 110 -2.82 -2.06 8.93
CA PHE A 110 -3.90 -2.36 8.01
C PHE A 110 -5.14 -1.50 8.28
N GLU A 111 -5.58 -1.33 9.52
CA GLU A 111 -6.74 -0.48 9.85
C GLU A 111 -6.50 0.98 9.45
N LYS A 112 -5.29 1.50 9.71
CA LYS A 112 -4.86 2.82 9.25
C LYS A 112 -4.90 2.94 7.73
N PHE A 113 -4.41 1.92 7.03
CA PHE A 113 -4.45 1.87 5.57
C PHE A 113 -5.89 1.83 5.05
N LYS A 114 -6.75 0.97 5.61
CA LYS A 114 -8.18 0.85 5.31
C LYS A 114 -8.88 2.20 5.46
N ARG A 115 -8.62 2.93 6.56
CA ARG A 115 -9.18 4.27 6.79
C ARG A 115 -8.74 5.28 5.73
N VAL A 116 -7.48 5.27 5.31
CA VAL A 116 -7.01 6.15 4.23
C VAL A 116 -7.69 5.79 2.90
N ILE A 117 -7.86 4.51 2.58
CA ILE A 117 -8.57 4.08 1.38
C ILE A 117 -10.02 4.58 1.40
N GLU A 118 -10.71 4.52 2.54
CA GLU A 118 -12.05 5.06 2.71
C GLU A 118 -12.12 6.57 2.43
N LEU A 119 -11.20 7.36 3.00
CA LEU A 119 -11.09 8.82 2.75
C LEU A 119 -10.80 9.13 1.27
N VAL A 120 -10.10 8.24 0.57
CA VAL A 120 -9.84 8.37 -0.87
C VAL A 120 -11.09 8.06 -1.68
N VAL A 121 -11.76 6.93 -1.40
CA VAL A 121 -12.98 6.49 -2.08
C VAL A 121 -14.10 7.53 -1.93
N THR A 122 -14.28 8.08 -0.74
CA THR A 122 -15.29 9.12 -0.44
C THR A 122 -14.86 10.53 -0.85
N ARG A 123 -13.66 10.67 -1.44
CA ARG A 123 -13.05 11.95 -1.84
C ARG A 123 -12.82 12.96 -0.71
N GLN A 124 -12.99 12.56 0.55
CA GLN A 124 -12.77 13.42 1.72
C GLN A 124 -11.33 13.93 1.82
N HIS A 125 -10.34 13.16 1.35
CA HIS A 125 -8.93 13.57 1.25
C HIS A 125 -8.69 14.85 0.42
N LEU A 126 -9.67 15.32 -0.35
CA LEU A 126 -9.60 16.58 -1.09
C LEU A 126 -9.96 17.82 -0.24
N THR A 127 -10.48 17.60 0.97
CA THR A 127 -10.82 18.66 1.93
C THR A 127 -9.66 18.90 2.90
N PRO A 128 -9.57 20.10 3.52
CA PRO A 128 -8.55 20.36 4.54
C PRO A 128 -8.60 19.37 5.71
N ASP A 129 -9.79 19.05 6.22
CA ASP A 129 -9.95 18.12 7.35
C ASP A 129 -9.60 16.68 6.98
N GLY A 130 -10.10 16.20 5.84
CA GLY A 130 -9.75 14.87 5.36
C GLY A 130 -8.25 14.74 5.05
N MET A 131 -7.60 15.79 4.54
CA MET A 131 -6.15 15.79 4.34
C MET A 131 -5.38 15.80 5.66
N ARG A 132 -5.84 16.54 6.69
CA ARG A 132 -5.26 16.48 8.05
C ARG A 132 -5.31 15.06 8.59
N GLU A 133 -6.45 14.39 8.46
CA GLU A 133 -6.61 13.01 8.91
C GLU A 133 -5.66 12.05 8.16
N VAL A 134 -5.58 12.16 6.82
CA VAL A 134 -4.62 11.37 6.02
C VAL A 134 -3.17 11.60 6.48
N LEU A 135 -2.79 12.85 6.77
CA LEU A 135 -1.46 13.19 7.28
C LEU A 135 -1.20 12.60 8.65
N ASP A 136 -2.16 12.68 9.57
CA ASP A 136 -2.04 12.12 10.90
C ASP A 136 -1.86 10.61 10.86
N ILE A 137 -2.67 9.93 10.05
CA ILE A 137 -2.53 8.50 9.81
C ILE A 137 -1.16 8.20 9.19
N ALA A 138 -0.82 8.81 8.06
CA ALA A 138 0.40 8.50 7.31
C ALA A 138 1.68 8.76 8.10
N TYR A 139 1.72 9.81 8.94
CA TYR A 139 2.89 10.13 9.77
C TYR A 139 2.95 9.30 11.05
N SER A 140 1.82 8.72 11.48
CA SER A 140 1.81 7.68 12.52
C SER A 140 2.14 6.29 11.97
N MET A 141 2.30 6.15 10.65
CA MET A 141 2.71 4.92 9.97
C MET A 141 4.18 5.00 9.52
N ASN A 142 4.93 3.92 9.78
CA ASN A 142 6.36 3.77 9.48
C ASN A 142 7.27 4.82 10.16
N THR A 143 8.29 4.37 10.88
CA THR A 143 9.13 5.20 11.76
C THR A 143 10.24 5.99 11.06
N ARG A 144 10.35 5.91 9.73
CA ARG A 144 11.38 6.64 9.00
C ARG A 144 11.08 8.14 9.00
N LYS A 145 12.09 8.95 9.29
CA LYS A 145 12.01 10.42 9.25
C LYS A 145 11.45 10.87 7.90
N ARG A 146 10.25 11.46 7.91
CA ARG A 146 9.61 12.02 6.72
C ARG A 146 10.32 13.33 6.36
N LYS A 147 10.65 13.53 5.08
CA LYS A 147 11.39 14.73 4.61
C LYS A 147 10.56 16.00 4.65
N ILE A 148 9.24 15.88 4.47
CA ILE A 148 8.29 16.99 4.37
C ILE A 148 7.48 17.03 5.66
N SER A 149 7.18 18.23 6.17
CA SER A 149 6.37 18.39 7.39
C SER A 149 4.87 18.42 7.08
N LYS A 150 4.02 18.01 8.03
CA LYS A 150 2.55 18.17 7.90
C LYS A 150 2.16 19.63 7.66
N LYS A 151 2.81 20.56 8.39
CA LYS A 151 2.58 22.01 8.28
C LYS A 151 2.80 22.54 6.87
N GLU A 152 3.83 22.05 6.18
CA GLU A 152 4.12 22.45 4.80
C GLU A 152 3.04 22.00 3.82
N ILE A 153 2.55 20.77 4.00
CA ILE A 153 1.48 20.21 3.15
C ILE A 153 0.16 20.95 3.35
N LEU A 154 -0.14 21.37 4.58
CA LEU A 154 -1.40 22.05 4.92
C LEU A 154 -1.46 23.52 4.53
N LYS A 155 -0.38 24.15 4.04
CA LYS A 155 -0.40 25.56 3.61
C LYS A 155 -1.27 25.84 2.38
N VAL A 156 -1.66 24.80 1.65
CA VAL A 156 -2.33 24.88 0.34
C VAL A 156 -3.75 24.29 0.37
N TYR A 157 -4.24 23.99 1.58
CA TYR A 157 -5.60 23.56 1.87
C TYR A 157 -6.24 24.61 2.78
#